data_AF-F9WHF0-F1
#
_entry.id   AF-F9WHF0-F1
#
_cell.length_a   1.000
_cell.length_b   1.000
_cell.length_c   1.000
_cell.angle_alpha   90.00
_cell.angle_beta   90.00
_cell.angle_gamma   90.00
#
_symmetry.space_group_name_H-M   'P 1'
#
loop_
_entity.id
_entity.type
_entity.pdbx_description
1 polymer ?
#
loop_
_entity_poly.entity_id
_entity_poly.type
_entity_poly.pdbx_seq_one_letter_code
_entity_poly.pdbx_strand_id
1 'polypeptide(L)'
;MPDAVEAHHQLIRSLIVRYGCYEVKTVGDSFMIACRSPLAAVQLAGDLQRCFLHHDWRTTALDDSYREFEQQHTEEDVEYKPPTAHLDPCVYRELWNGLRVRVGIHTGLCDIRHDEVTKGYDYYGRTSNMAARTESVANGGQVLLTRAAYLALSTVEREHVSVTSLGAIALRGVPDPVEMYQLDAVPGRTFAALRLDREVPNVDGNDGESSTDVSTDTGSMSGGLRGSAKRYFKILCTVLGTFTTPQRQKLLLSLCERWRVTLPHTKKTEWDEEYCEEAVRRISAKVGRVVDHSGSNANGSSVSSLSSASVIIISNRLVEHEELSQDPA
;
A
#
# COMPACT_ATOMS: atom_id res chain seq x y z
N MET A 1 21.50 -7.23 -5.79
CA MET A 1 20.14 -6.72 -5.51
C MET A 1 19.90 -5.28 -5.97
N PRO A 2 20.82 -4.28 -5.87
CA PRO A 2 20.55 -2.94 -6.42
C PRO A 2 20.24 -2.98 -7.92
N ASP A 3 20.85 -3.92 -8.65
CA ASP A 3 20.63 -4.13 -10.08
C ASP A 3 19.17 -4.45 -10.45
N ALA A 4 18.41 -5.12 -9.59
CA ALA A 4 17.01 -5.46 -9.87
C ALA A 4 16.10 -4.23 -9.74
N VAL A 5 16.35 -3.38 -8.75
CA VAL A 5 15.60 -2.12 -8.58
C VAL A 5 15.97 -1.13 -9.68
N GLU A 6 17.24 -1.07 -10.07
CA GLU A 6 17.67 -0.25 -11.21
C GLU A 6 17.00 -0.71 -12.52
N ALA A 7 16.98 -2.01 -12.80
CA ALA A 7 16.26 -2.57 -13.95
C ALA A 7 14.76 -2.24 -13.90
N HIS A 8 14.13 -2.34 -12.72
CA HIS A 8 12.74 -1.93 -12.51
C HIS A 8 12.53 -0.45 -12.90
N HIS A 9 13.38 0.45 -12.43
CA HIS A 9 13.28 1.89 -12.74
C HIS A 9 13.41 2.15 -14.24
N GLN A 10 14.37 1.49 -14.89
CA GLN A 10 14.61 1.62 -16.33
C GLN A 10 13.42 1.14 -17.16
N LEU A 11 12.84 -0.02 -16.82
CA LEU A 11 11.67 -0.56 -17.49
C LEU A 11 10.47 0.39 -17.36
N ILE A 12 10.17 0.86 -16.15
CA ILE A 12 9.05 1.79 -15.94
C ILE A 12 9.26 3.09 -16.70
N ARG A 13 10.44 3.71 -16.61
CA ARG A 13 10.75 4.95 -17.34
C ARG A 13 10.65 4.79 -18.85
N SER A 14 11.07 3.65 -19.39
CA SER A 14 10.92 3.35 -20.81
C SER A 14 9.45 3.33 -21.24
N LEU A 15 8.55 2.78 -20.40
CA LEU A 15 7.12 2.75 -20.66
C LEU A 15 6.48 4.13 -20.49
N ILE A 16 6.90 4.91 -19.50
CA ILE A 16 6.46 6.31 -19.31
C ILE A 16 6.71 7.11 -20.59
N VAL A 17 7.92 7.03 -21.14
CA VAL A 17 8.29 7.71 -22.39
C VAL A 17 7.47 7.18 -23.57
N ARG A 18 7.34 5.85 -23.70
CA ARG A 18 6.61 5.20 -24.80
C ARG A 18 5.14 5.64 -24.89
N TYR A 19 4.48 5.79 -23.75
CA TYR A 19 3.06 6.18 -23.68
C TYR A 19 2.84 7.69 -23.51
N GLY A 20 3.90 8.49 -23.49
CA GLY A 20 3.81 9.94 -23.30
C GLY A 20 3.21 10.34 -21.94
N CYS A 21 3.41 9.50 -20.92
CA CYS A 21 3.04 9.84 -19.54
C CYS A 21 4.16 10.64 -18.87
N TYR A 22 3.87 11.16 -17.67
CA TYR A 22 4.75 12.03 -16.92
C TYR A 22 5.13 11.39 -15.58
N GLU A 23 6.42 11.19 -15.32
CA GLU A 23 6.93 10.81 -13.99
C GLU A 23 6.83 12.04 -13.08
N VAL A 24 5.94 11.98 -12.06
CA VAL A 24 5.77 13.06 -11.08
C VAL A 24 6.89 12.99 -10.05
N LYS A 25 7.02 11.83 -9.41
CA LYS A 25 8.04 11.57 -8.40
C LYS A 25 8.23 10.07 -8.20
N THR A 26 9.40 9.75 -7.68
CA THR A 26 9.78 8.39 -7.28
C THR A 26 10.23 8.41 -5.83
N VAL A 27 9.63 7.56 -4.99
CA VAL A 27 9.94 7.43 -3.56
C VAL A 27 10.33 5.98 -3.28
N GLY A 28 11.63 5.71 -3.12
CA GLY A 28 12.13 4.33 -3.07
C GLY A 28 11.93 3.63 -4.41
N ASP A 29 11.17 2.54 -4.40
CA ASP A 29 10.74 1.78 -5.58
C ASP A 29 9.32 2.17 -6.06
N SER A 30 8.70 3.17 -5.42
CA SER A 30 7.33 3.59 -5.71
C SER A 30 7.31 4.72 -6.73
N PHE A 31 6.53 4.56 -7.80
CA PHE A 31 6.36 5.56 -8.86
C PHE A 31 4.99 6.23 -8.78
N MET A 32 4.98 7.55 -8.91
CA MET A 32 3.77 8.32 -9.20
C MET A 32 3.83 8.84 -10.63
N ILE A 33 2.87 8.43 -11.45
CA ILE A 33 2.82 8.69 -12.88
C ILE A 33 1.51 9.44 -13.19
N ALA A 34 1.61 10.56 -13.90
CA ALA A 34 0.45 11.28 -14.41
C ALA A 34 0.29 11.02 -15.92
N CYS A 35 -0.93 10.78 -16.38
CA CYS A 35 -1.24 10.55 -17.79
C CYS A 35 -2.41 11.45 -18.25
N ARG A 36 -2.27 12.05 -19.43
CA ARG A 36 -3.36 12.86 -20.03
C ARG A 36 -4.47 12.00 -20.64
N SER A 37 -4.15 10.76 -21.03
CA SER A 37 -5.10 9.82 -21.61
C SER A 37 -5.37 8.67 -20.62
N PRO A 38 -6.64 8.37 -20.31
CA PRO A 38 -7.00 7.19 -19.52
C PRO A 38 -6.54 5.89 -20.20
N LEU A 39 -6.66 5.78 -21.52
CA LEU A 39 -6.21 4.60 -22.25
C LEU A 39 -4.70 4.40 -22.12
N ALA A 40 -3.91 5.46 -22.26
CA ALA A 40 -2.45 5.39 -22.13
C ALA A 40 -2.03 4.89 -20.73
N ALA A 41 -2.73 5.33 -19.67
CA ALA A 41 -2.49 4.84 -18.31
C ALA A 41 -2.75 3.32 -18.19
N VAL A 42 -3.86 2.84 -18.75
CA VAL A 42 -4.23 1.42 -18.70
C VAL A 42 -3.28 0.57 -19.54
N GLN A 43 -2.89 1.04 -20.73
CA GLN A 43 -1.92 0.37 -21.58
C GLN A 43 -0.54 0.32 -20.92
N LEU A 44 -0.08 1.42 -20.32
CA LEU A 44 1.18 1.47 -19.57
C LEU A 44 1.17 0.43 -18.45
N ALA A 45 0.11 0.35 -17.64
CA ALA A 45 0.02 -0.62 -16.57
C ALA A 45 -0.02 -2.07 -17.08
N GLY A 46 -0.73 -2.32 -18.19
CA GLY A 46 -0.79 -3.64 -18.81
C GLY A 46 0.56 -4.09 -19.35
N ASP A 47 1.24 -3.22 -20.10
CA ASP A 47 2.57 -3.49 -20.65
C ASP A 47 3.62 -3.56 -19.55
N LEU A 48 3.49 -2.81 -18.45
CA LEU A 48 4.34 -2.96 -17.28
C LEU A 48 4.32 -4.40 -16.76
N GLN A 49 3.15 -4.97 -16.53
CA GLN A 49 3.04 -6.35 -16.04
C GLN A 49 3.66 -7.37 -17.00
N ARG A 50 3.49 -7.18 -18.32
CA ARG A 50 4.06 -8.06 -19.34
C ARG A 50 5.56 -7.89 -19.49
N CYS A 51 6.07 -6.67 -19.49
CA CYS A 51 7.50 -6.38 -19.59
C CYS A 51 8.25 -6.98 -18.40
N PHE A 52 7.71 -6.85 -17.19
CA PHE A 52 8.31 -7.43 -15.99
C PHE A 52 8.33 -8.96 -16.03
N LEU A 53 7.25 -9.58 -16.55
CA LEU A 53 7.18 -11.03 -16.76
C LEU A 53 8.23 -11.53 -17.76
N HIS A 54 8.45 -10.82 -18.86
CA HIS A 54 9.39 -11.25 -19.91
C HIS A 54 10.83 -10.78 -19.67
N HIS A 55 11.08 -10.02 -18.62
CA HIS A 55 12.43 -9.53 -18.31
C HIS A 55 13.30 -10.66 -17.75
N ASP A 56 14.56 -10.73 -18.21
CA ASP A 56 15.55 -11.65 -17.65
C ASP A 56 16.16 -11.04 -16.38
N TRP A 57 15.60 -11.41 -15.23
CA TRP A 57 16.07 -10.98 -13.92
C TRP A 57 17.40 -11.63 -13.51
N ARG A 58 17.92 -12.61 -14.28
CA ARG A 58 19.17 -13.34 -14.02
C ARG A 58 19.24 -14.04 -12.66
N THR A 59 18.09 -14.22 -12.01
CA THR A 59 17.97 -14.88 -10.71
C THR A 59 16.57 -15.44 -10.54
N THR A 60 16.44 -16.59 -9.87
CA THR A 60 15.16 -17.13 -9.41
C THR A 60 14.88 -16.82 -7.94
N ALA A 61 15.86 -16.26 -7.22
CA ALA A 61 15.76 -16.04 -5.78
C ALA A 61 14.59 -15.13 -5.38
N LEU A 62 14.19 -14.21 -6.27
CA LEU A 62 13.02 -13.35 -6.08
C LEU A 62 11.73 -14.17 -6.07
N ASP A 63 11.54 -15.01 -7.09
CA ASP A 63 10.38 -15.91 -7.21
C ASP A 63 10.33 -16.91 -6.06
N ASP A 64 11.48 -17.50 -5.72
CA ASP A 64 11.60 -18.46 -4.62
C ASP A 64 11.17 -17.81 -3.30
N SER A 65 11.63 -16.58 -3.02
CA SER A 65 11.23 -15.81 -1.84
C SER A 65 9.72 -15.52 -1.80
N TYR A 66 9.12 -15.12 -2.94
CA TYR A 66 7.67 -14.88 -2.97
C TYR A 66 6.85 -16.13 -2.66
N ARG A 67 7.24 -17.30 -3.21
CA ARG A 67 6.56 -18.56 -2.93
C ARG A 67 6.73 -18.98 -1.46
N GLU A 68 7.92 -18.79 -0.89
CA GLU A 68 8.16 -19.05 0.54
C GLU A 68 7.29 -18.18 1.44
N PHE A 69 7.10 -16.89 1.13
CA PHE A 69 6.21 -16.03 1.92
C PHE A 69 4.74 -16.43 1.85
N GLU A 70 4.27 -16.88 0.68
CA GLU A 70 2.91 -17.38 0.51
C GLU A 70 2.70 -18.69 1.31
N GLN A 71 3.69 -19.57 1.34
CA GLN A 71 3.66 -20.79 2.16
C GLN A 71 3.60 -20.46 3.65
N GLN A 72 4.47 -19.55 4.13
CA GLN A 72 4.45 -19.10 5.52
C GLN A 72 3.12 -18.46 5.92
N HIS A 73 2.48 -17.68 5.02
CA HIS A 73 1.15 -17.12 5.29
C HIS A 73 0.07 -18.20 5.43
N THR A 74 0.18 -19.29 4.69
CA THR A 74 -0.77 -20.42 4.77
C THR A 74 -0.68 -21.12 6.13
N GLU A 75 0.49 -21.11 6.78
CA GLU A 75 0.66 -21.64 8.14
C GLU A 75 0.02 -20.74 9.21
N GLU A 76 -0.02 -19.42 8.96
CA GLU A 76 -0.60 -18.43 9.88
C GLU A 76 -2.11 -18.28 9.72
N ASP A 77 -2.63 -18.40 8.49
CA ASP A 77 -4.03 -18.22 8.13
C ASP A 77 -4.54 -19.40 7.29
N VAL A 78 -5.43 -20.19 7.90
CA VAL A 78 -5.99 -21.41 7.29
C VAL A 78 -6.93 -21.10 6.12
N GLU A 79 -7.51 -19.90 6.06
CA GLU A 79 -8.38 -19.48 4.96
C GLU A 79 -7.59 -18.96 3.76
N TYR A 80 -6.34 -18.55 3.99
CA TYR A 80 -5.45 -18.08 2.93
C TYR A 80 -5.05 -19.22 1.99
N LYS A 81 -5.41 -19.06 0.71
CA LYS A 81 -4.97 -19.96 -0.36
C LYS A 81 -3.84 -19.30 -1.14
N PRO A 82 -2.64 -19.90 -1.17
CA PRO A 82 -1.50 -19.29 -1.85
C PRO A 82 -1.74 -19.29 -3.37
N PRO A 83 -1.75 -18.11 -4.02
CA PRO A 83 -2.10 -18.00 -5.44
C PRO A 83 -1.03 -18.56 -6.37
N THR A 84 0.24 -18.63 -5.94
CA THR A 84 1.35 -19.00 -6.82
C THR A 84 2.23 -20.12 -6.30
N ALA A 85 2.32 -20.31 -4.98
CA ALA A 85 3.29 -21.22 -4.37
C ALA A 85 3.16 -22.69 -4.75
N HIS A 86 1.95 -23.14 -5.12
CA HIS A 86 1.68 -24.54 -5.49
C HIS A 86 1.47 -24.75 -6.99
N LEU A 87 1.75 -23.74 -7.81
CA LEU A 87 1.68 -23.89 -9.27
C LEU A 87 2.83 -24.77 -9.78
N ASP A 88 2.54 -25.59 -10.78
CA ASP A 88 3.58 -26.34 -11.49
C ASP A 88 4.65 -25.39 -12.05
N PRO A 89 5.95 -25.74 -12.03
CA PRO A 89 7.02 -24.84 -12.44
C PRO A 89 6.87 -24.28 -13.87
N CYS A 90 6.33 -25.07 -14.80
CA CYS A 90 6.06 -24.63 -16.17
C CYS A 90 4.98 -23.54 -16.20
N VAL A 91 3.86 -23.79 -15.52
CA VAL A 91 2.74 -22.83 -15.42
C VAL A 91 3.16 -21.57 -14.68
N TYR A 92 3.95 -21.71 -13.62
CA TYR A 92 4.48 -20.58 -12.87
C TYR A 92 5.27 -19.63 -13.77
N ARG A 93 6.20 -20.15 -14.58
CA ARG A 93 7.07 -19.33 -15.45
C ARG A 93 6.31 -18.60 -16.56
N GLU A 94 5.16 -19.11 -16.99
CA GLU A 94 4.29 -18.43 -17.96
C GLU A 94 3.53 -17.25 -17.34
N LEU A 95 3.33 -17.26 -16.02
CA LEU A 95 2.50 -16.28 -15.32
C LEU A 95 3.32 -15.32 -14.44
N TRP A 96 4.44 -15.77 -13.87
CA TRP A 96 5.19 -15.08 -12.82
C TRP A 96 6.70 -15.17 -13.06
N ASN A 97 7.39 -14.05 -12.89
CA ASN A 97 8.83 -13.96 -13.00
C ASN A 97 9.32 -12.65 -12.33
N GLY A 98 10.29 -12.75 -11.43
CA GLY A 98 10.99 -11.62 -10.82
C GLY A 98 10.13 -10.71 -9.96
N LEU A 99 10.35 -9.39 -10.06
CA LEU A 99 9.71 -8.40 -9.18
C LEU A 99 8.20 -8.28 -9.48
N ARG A 100 7.39 -8.41 -8.43
CA ARG A 100 5.92 -8.32 -8.52
C ARG A 100 5.45 -6.90 -8.18
N VAL A 101 5.09 -6.14 -9.22
CA VAL A 101 4.66 -4.74 -9.09
C VAL A 101 3.14 -4.66 -8.90
N ARG A 102 2.68 -3.95 -7.87
CA ARG A 102 1.26 -3.61 -7.68
C ARG A 102 0.96 -2.24 -8.30
N VAL A 103 -0.20 -2.10 -8.92
CA VAL A 103 -0.57 -0.87 -9.64
C VAL A 103 -1.99 -0.44 -9.28
N GLY A 104 -2.17 0.85 -8.98
CA GLY A 104 -3.48 1.46 -8.80
C GLY A 104 -3.68 2.63 -9.76
N ILE A 105 -4.84 2.64 -10.42
CA ILE A 105 -5.22 3.66 -11.42
C ILE A 105 -6.51 4.36 -10.99
N HIS A 106 -6.45 5.67 -10.92
CA HIS A 106 -7.61 6.51 -10.68
C HIS A 106 -7.64 7.71 -11.63
N THR A 107 -8.85 8.16 -11.94
CA THR A 107 -9.11 9.32 -12.78
C THR A 107 -9.98 10.31 -12.03
N GLY A 108 -9.58 11.57 -12.05
CA GLY A 108 -10.30 12.65 -11.39
C GLY A 108 -9.60 13.99 -11.57
N LEU A 109 -10.24 15.05 -11.07
CA LEU A 109 -9.67 16.39 -11.05
C LEU A 109 -8.63 16.51 -9.93
N CYS A 110 -7.51 17.15 -10.22
CA CYS A 110 -6.42 17.35 -9.27
C CYS A 110 -6.12 18.84 -9.08
N ASP A 111 -5.60 19.19 -7.91
CA ASP A 111 -4.90 20.45 -7.70
C ASP A 111 -3.48 20.28 -8.26
N ILE A 112 -3.19 20.97 -9.37
CA ILE A 112 -1.93 20.85 -10.10
C ILE A 112 -1.04 22.02 -9.68
N ARG A 113 0.11 21.71 -9.11
CA ARG A 113 1.08 22.73 -8.67
C ARG A 113 2.38 22.58 -9.43
N HIS A 114 2.87 23.68 -9.96
CA HIS A 114 4.19 23.73 -10.58
C HIS A 114 5.22 24.14 -9.54
N ASP A 115 6.26 23.34 -9.35
CA ASP A 115 7.37 23.65 -8.45
C ASP A 115 8.44 24.43 -9.21
N GLU A 116 8.71 25.66 -8.77
CA GLU A 116 9.69 26.54 -9.39
C GLU A 116 11.14 26.04 -9.27
N VAL A 117 11.43 25.18 -8.29
CA VAL A 117 12.78 24.63 -8.05
C VAL A 117 13.02 23.41 -8.93
N THR A 118 12.15 22.41 -8.85
CA THR A 118 12.29 21.18 -9.64
C THR A 118 11.86 21.34 -11.10
N LYS A 119 11.16 22.44 -11.44
CA LYS A 119 10.52 22.68 -12.75
C LYS A 119 9.51 21.59 -13.13
N GLY A 120 9.05 20.82 -12.14
CA GLY A 120 8.10 19.74 -12.30
C GLY A 120 6.69 20.13 -11.87
N TYR A 121 5.72 19.28 -12.20
CA TYR A 121 4.34 19.39 -11.75
C TYR A 121 4.04 18.32 -10.72
N ASP A 122 3.39 18.67 -9.62
CA ASP A 122 2.87 17.73 -8.62
C ASP A 122 1.34 17.83 -8.55
N TYR A 123 0.71 16.72 -8.15
CA TYR A 123 -0.73 16.53 -8.18
C TYR A 123 -1.25 16.22 -6.78
N TYR A 124 -2.07 17.13 -6.26
CA TYR A 124 -2.59 17.05 -4.89
C TYR A 124 -4.11 16.86 -4.86
N GLY A 125 -4.59 16.53 -3.66
CA GLY A 125 -6.00 16.41 -3.34
C GLY A 125 -6.53 14.97 -3.42
N ARG A 126 -7.85 14.86 -3.39
CA ARG A 126 -8.57 13.58 -3.23
C ARG A 126 -8.23 12.56 -4.31
N THR A 127 -8.01 13.00 -5.55
CA THR A 127 -7.70 12.13 -6.69
C THR A 127 -6.35 11.42 -6.51
N SER A 128 -5.32 12.15 -6.09
CA SER A 128 -3.99 11.57 -5.81
C SER A 128 -4.07 10.56 -4.66
N ASN A 129 -4.76 10.94 -3.57
CA ASN A 129 -4.96 10.07 -2.41
C ASN A 129 -5.77 8.82 -2.75
N MET A 130 -6.78 8.94 -3.62
CA MET A 130 -7.58 7.81 -4.09
C MET A 130 -6.76 6.84 -4.94
N ALA A 131 -5.90 7.36 -5.82
CA ALA A 131 -5.00 6.55 -6.63
C ALA A 131 -4.03 5.74 -5.74
N ALA A 132 -3.42 6.40 -4.76
CA ALA A 132 -2.54 5.77 -3.77
C ALA A 132 -3.27 4.71 -2.94
N ARG A 133 -4.49 4.99 -2.47
CA ARG A 133 -5.29 4.01 -1.71
C ARG A 133 -5.71 2.81 -2.54
N THR A 134 -6.05 3.03 -3.81
CA THR A 134 -6.37 1.95 -4.76
C THR A 134 -5.16 1.04 -5.01
N GLU A 135 -3.96 1.62 -5.14
CA GLU A 135 -2.72 0.86 -5.27
C GLU A 135 -2.41 0.06 -4.00
N SER A 136 -2.59 0.67 -2.82
CA SER A 136 -2.21 0.05 -1.55
C SER A 136 -2.93 -1.27 -1.24
N VAL A 137 -4.16 -1.43 -1.76
CA VAL A 137 -4.95 -2.65 -1.58
C VAL A 137 -4.64 -3.73 -2.62
N ALA A 138 -3.91 -3.41 -3.69
CA ALA A 138 -3.56 -4.35 -4.75
C ALA A 138 -2.48 -5.35 -4.30
N ASN A 139 -2.54 -6.56 -4.84
CA ASN A 139 -1.50 -7.57 -4.70
C ASN A 139 -0.36 -7.35 -5.71
N GLY A 140 0.82 -7.89 -5.42
CA GLY A 140 1.94 -7.83 -6.37
C GLY A 140 1.57 -8.52 -7.69
N GLY A 141 1.80 -7.85 -8.82
CA GLY A 141 1.40 -8.32 -10.14
C GLY A 141 -0.03 -7.96 -10.54
N GLN A 142 -0.81 -7.33 -9.64
CA GLN A 142 -2.20 -6.94 -9.84
C GLN A 142 -2.29 -5.47 -10.26
N VAL A 143 -3.22 -5.16 -11.15
CA VAL A 143 -3.55 -3.80 -11.58
C VAL A 143 -5.01 -3.53 -11.26
N LEU A 144 -5.25 -2.51 -10.44
CA LEU A 144 -6.60 -2.10 -10.04
C LEU A 144 -6.97 -0.75 -10.65
N LEU A 145 -8.20 -0.67 -11.14
CA LEU A 145 -8.83 0.54 -11.64
C LEU A 145 -10.04 0.84 -10.77
N THR A 146 -10.14 2.09 -10.33
CA THR A 146 -11.43 2.59 -9.81
C THR A 146 -12.47 2.65 -10.93
N ARG A 147 -13.75 2.61 -10.58
CA ARG A 147 -14.87 2.87 -11.52
C ARG A 147 -14.69 4.16 -12.31
N ALA A 148 -14.18 5.21 -11.67
CA ALA A 148 -13.92 6.48 -12.34
C ALA A 148 -12.90 6.33 -13.47
N ALA A 149 -11.80 5.60 -13.23
CA ALA A 149 -10.81 5.32 -14.28
C ALA A 149 -11.37 4.41 -15.38
N TYR A 150 -12.13 3.39 -15.00
CA TYR A 150 -12.74 2.48 -15.98
C TYR A 150 -13.76 3.20 -16.89
N LEU A 151 -14.61 4.05 -16.33
CA LEU A 151 -15.60 4.82 -17.10
C LEU A 151 -15.01 6.03 -17.82
N ALA A 152 -13.78 6.43 -17.50
CA ALA A 152 -13.07 7.46 -18.24
C ALA A 152 -12.62 6.97 -19.62
N LEU A 153 -12.50 5.66 -19.81
CA LEU A 153 -12.32 5.04 -21.12
C LEU A 153 -13.60 5.15 -21.95
N SER A 154 -13.47 5.43 -23.24
CA SER A 154 -14.55 5.34 -24.21
C SER A 154 -15.11 3.91 -24.30
N THR A 155 -16.29 3.76 -24.91
CA THR A 155 -16.91 2.44 -25.12
C THR A 155 -16.03 1.52 -25.95
N VAL A 156 -15.47 2.04 -27.05
CA VAL A 156 -14.57 1.30 -27.94
C VAL A 156 -13.28 0.90 -27.21
N GLU A 157 -12.71 1.78 -26.41
CA GLU A 157 -11.51 1.45 -25.62
C GLU A 157 -11.79 0.33 -24.62
N ARG A 158 -12.96 0.34 -23.96
CA ARG A 158 -13.34 -0.72 -23.01
C ARG A 158 -13.51 -2.09 -23.64
N GLU A 159 -13.88 -2.17 -24.92
CA GLU A 159 -13.97 -3.44 -25.64
C GLU A 159 -12.60 -4.11 -25.85
N HIS A 160 -11.52 -3.31 -25.87
CA HIS A 160 -10.15 -3.79 -26.07
C HIS A 160 -9.40 -4.03 -24.76
N VAL A 161 -10.03 -3.77 -23.61
CA VAL A 161 -9.43 -3.92 -22.29
C VAL A 161 -10.14 -5.04 -21.53
N SER A 162 -9.43 -6.14 -21.30
CA SER A 162 -9.94 -7.23 -20.45
C SER A 162 -9.94 -6.81 -19.00
N VAL A 163 -11.12 -6.69 -18.40
CA VAL A 163 -11.28 -6.37 -16.98
C VAL A 163 -12.22 -7.34 -16.27
N THR A 164 -11.92 -7.59 -14.99
CA THR A 164 -12.77 -8.34 -14.07
C THR A 164 -13.32 -7.40 -13.00
N SER A 165 -14.63 -7.35 -12.81
CA SER A 165 -15.24 -6.53 -11.75
C SER A 165 -15.05 -7.18 -10.38
N LEU A 166 -14.55 -6.40 -9.41
CA LEU A 166 -14.33 -6.85 -8.03
C LEU A 166 -15.42 -6.35 -7.06
N GLY A 167 -16.39 -5.59 -7.56
CA GLY A 167 -17.44 -4.98 -6.74
C GLY A 167 -16.97 -3.76 -5.94
N ALA A 168 -17.78 -3.37 -4.95
CA ALA A 168 -17.52 -2.20 -4.12
C ALA A 168 -16.66 -2.55 -2.91
N ILE A 169 -15.55 -1.82 -2.74
CA ILE A 169 -14.55 -2.06 -1.69
C ILE A 169 -14.42 -0.82 -0.82
N ALA A 170 -14.55 -1.00 0.48
CA ALA A 170 -14.34 0.08 1.45
C ALA A 170 -12.84 0.38 1.57
N LEU A 171 -12.46 1.63 1.30
CA LEU A 171 -11.09 2.11 1.44
C LEU A 171 -10.96 2.98 2.69
N ARG A 172 -9.85 2.84 3.41
CA ARG A 172 -9.60 3.64 4.62
C ARG A 172 -9.63 5.14 4.30
N GLY A 173 -10.42 5.89 5.08
CA GLY A 173 -10.55 7.34 4.94
C GLY A 173 -11.29 7.79 3.68
N VAL A 174 -11.95 6.88 2.96
CA VAL A 174 -12.92 7.20 1.91
C VAL A 174 -14.31 6.95 2.50
N PRO A 175 -15.25 7.92 2.43
CA PRO A 175 -16.56 7.77 3.05
C PRO A 175 -17.40 6.67 2.39
N ASP A 176 -17.37 6.60 1.07
CA ASP A 176 -18.17 5.66 0.28
C ASP A 176 -17.32 4.51 -0.26
N PRO A 177 -17.83 3.26 -0.28
CA PRO A 177 -17.18 2.15 -0.94
C PRO A 177 -16.91 2.44 -2.42
N VAL A 178 -15.72 2.09 -2.90
CA VAL A 178 -15.28 2.36 -4.26
C VAL A 178 -15.41 1.08 -5.09
N GLU A 179 -16.20 1.15 -6.15
CA GLU A 179 -16.24 0.08 -7.17
C GLU A 179 -14.87 -0.07 -7.84
N MET A 180 -14.34 -1.29 -7.85
CA MET A 180 -13.05 -1.62 -8.47
C MET A 180 -13.16 -2.64 -9.59
N TYR A 181 -12.22 -2.51 -10.52
CA TYR A 181 -12.03 -3.37 -11.67
C TYR A 181 -10.56 -3.81 -11.69
N GLN A 182 -10.32 -5.10 -11.85
CA GLN A 182 -8.99 -5.63 -12.10
C GLN A 182 -8.73 -5.62 -13.61
N LEU A 183 -7.56 -5.11 -14.03
CA LEU A 183 -7.08 -5.30 -15.40
C LEU A 183 -6.36 -6.64 -15.52
N ASP A 184 -6.82 -7.48 -16.43
CA ASP A 184 -6.24 -8.80 -16.68
C ASP A 184 -5.06 -8.69 -17.65
N ALA A 185 -3.99 -8.05 -17.19
CA ALA A 185 -2.82 -7.71 -18.00
C ALA A 185 -2.06 -8.95 -18.52
N VAL A 186 -1.94 -9.96 -17.65
CA VAL A 186 -1.37 -11.29 -17.95
C VAL A 186 -2.48 -12.31 -17.74
N PRO A 187 -3.07 -12.86 -18.82
CA PRO A 187 -4.15 -13.83 -18.72
C PRO A 187 -3.75 -15.05 -17.88
N GLY A 188 -4.64 -15.51 -17.01
CA GLY A 188 -4.40 -16.69 -16.15
C GLY A 188 -3.80 -16.38 -14.78
N ARG A 189 -3.37 -15.15 -14.50
CA ARG A 189 -2.96 -14.78 -13.14
C ARG A 189 -4.16 -14.77 -12.18
N THR A 190 -3.96 -15.37 -11.02
CA THR A 190 -4.88 -15.32 -9.88
C THR A 190 -4.23 -14.60 -8.72
N PHE A 191 -5.04 -13.93 -7.89
CA PHE A 191 -4.56 -13.14 -6.76
C PHE A 191 -5.28 -13.55 -5.47
N ALA A 192 -4.63 -13.30 -4.33
CA ALA A 192 -5.28 -13.40 -3.03
C ALA A 192 -6.32 -12.28 -2.84
N ALA A 193 -7.02 -12.30 -1.70
CA ALA A 193 -7.89 -11.19 -1.30
C ALA A 193 -7.13 -9.84 -1.29
N LEU A 194 -7.87 -8.74 -1.46
CA LEU A 194 -7.31 -7.40 -1.43
C LEU A 194 -6.75 -7.05 -0.05
N ARG A 195 -5.71 -6.22 -0.03
CA ARG A 195 -4.93 -5.90 1.17
C ARG A 195 -5.54 -4.76 1.99
N LEU A 196 -6.74 -4.98 2.54
CA LEU A 196 -7.51 -3.93 3.23
C LEU A 196 -6.89 -3.47 4.56
N ASP A 197 -6.02 -4.27 5.17
CA ASP A 197 -5.47 -4.03 6.52
C ASP A 197 -4.19 -3.17 6.59
N ARG A 198 -3.68 -2.67 5.46
CA ARG A 198 -2.38 -1.98 5.45
C ARG A 198 -2.49 -0.46 5.60
N GLU A 199 -1.75 0.06 6.59
CA GLU A 199 -1.54 1.50 6.77
C GLU A 199 -0.55 2.02 5.70
N VAL A 200 -0.98 2.97 4.88
CA VAL A 200 -0.08 3.78 4.06
C VAL A 200 0.50 4.87 4.97
N PRO A 201 1.82 5.10 5.01
CA PRO A 201 2.36 6.29 5.66
C PRO A 201 1.75 7.52 4.98
N ASN A 202 1.11 8.40 5.74
CA ASN A 202 0.59 9.66 5.22
C ASN A 202 1.73 10.39 4.49
N VAL A 203 1.62 10.53 3.17
CA VAL A 203 2.45 11.44 2.39
C VAL A 203 1.80 12.81 2.49
N ASP A 204 1.88 13.43 3.66
CA ASP A 204 1.51 14.83 3.82
C ASP A 204 2.74 15.59 4.35
N GLY A 205 3.34 16.34 3.43
CA GLY A 205 4.11 17.52 3.79
C GLY A 205 3.13 18.55 4.34
N ASN A 206 3.36 18.92 5.60
CA ASN A 206 2.92 20.13 6.29
C ASN A 206 1.95 21.04 5.54
N ASP A 207 0.68 21.03 5.95
CA ASP A 207 -0.11 22.25 6.07
C ASP A 207 -0.95 22.16 7.34
N GLY A 208 -0.77 23.15 8.20
CA GLY A 208 -1.57 23.34 9.39
C GLY A 208 -2.93 23.91 8.99
N GLU A 209 -3.98 23.21 9.35
CA GLU A 209 -5.25 23.85 9.68
C GLU A 209 -5.92 23.09 10.83
N SER A 210 -6.21 23.85 11.87
CA SER A 210 -6.81 23.43 13.12
C SER A 210 -8.22 22.90 12.85
N SER A 211 -8.45 21.62 13.17
CA SER A 211 -9.79 21.10 13.41
C SER A 211 -9.70 20.23 14.65
N THR A 212 -10.14 20.81 15.76
CA THR A 212 -10.35 20.15 17.04
C THR A 212 -11.45 19.11 16.89
N ASP A 213 -11.07 17.85 16.74
CA ASP A 213 -11.95 16.74 17.06
C ASP A 213 -11.23 15.80 18.03
N VAL A 214 -11.63 15.92 19.30
CA VAL A 214 -11.37 14.94 20.35
C VAL A 214 -12.16 13.68 19.97
N SER A 215 -11.53 12.83 19.16
CA SER A 215 -12.02 11.48 18.93
C SER A 215 -11.46 10.58 20.02
N THR A 216 -12.38 10.08 20.85
CA THR A 216 -12.14 9.10 21.90
C THR A 216 -11.69 7.79 21.26
N ASP A 217 -10.43 7.40 21.52
CA ASP A 217 -9.88 6.10 21.14
C ASP A 217 -10.60 4.97 21.91
N THR A 218 -11.73 4.55 21.37
CA THR A 218 -12.34 3.24 21.64
C THR A 218 -12.36 2.43 20.35
N GLY A 219 -11.16 2.29 19.76
CA GLY A 219 -10.90 1.37 18.66
C GLY A 219 -10.77 -0.07 19.18
N SER A 220 -11.63 -0.93 18.64
CA SER A 220 -11.81 -2.34 18.99
C SER A 220 -10.51 -3.15 19.12
N MET A 221 -10.43 -3.95 20.19
CA MET A 221 -9.24 -4.66 20.68
C MET A 221 -9.19 -6.12 20.20
N SER A 222 -8.83 -6.37 18.93
CA SER A 222 -8.50 -7.73 18.47
C SER A 222 -7.41 -7.83 17.39
N GLY A 223 -6.76 -6.72 17.03
CA GLY A 223 -5.60 -6.76 16.13
C GLY A 223 -4.34 -7.30 16.83
N GLY A 224 -3.81 -8.44 16.38
CA GLY A 224 -2.56 -9.01 16.88
C GLY A 224 -1.38 -8.05 16.76
N LEU A 225 -0.48 -8.06 17.75
CA LEU A 225 0.76 -7.26 17.72
C LEU A 225 1.65 -7.69 16.53
N ARG A 226 2.06 -6.74 15.69
CA ARG A 226 2.97 -6.98 14.54
C ARG A 226 4.35 -6.34 14.75
N GLY A 227 5.38 -6.85 14.05
CA GLY A 227 6.71 -6.24 14.00
C GLY A 227 7.44 -6.17 15.36
N SER A 228 8.11 -5.05 15.62
CA SER A 228 8.89 -4.85 16.86
C SER A 228 8.00 -4.87 18.11
N ALA A 229 6.72 -4.49 18.01
CA ALA A 229 5.78 -4.54 19.11
C ALA A 229 5.60 -5.96 19.68
N LYS A 230 5.60 -7.00 18.82
CA LYS A 230 5.50 -8.42 19.26
C LYS A 230 6.75 -8.86 20.03
N ARG A 231 7.93 -8.37 19.64
CA ARG A 231 9.20 -8.66 20.32
C ARG A 231 9.23 -8.04 21.72
N TYR A 232 8.88 -6.75 21.83
CA TYR A 232 8.84 -6.07 23.12
C TYR A 232 7.79 -6.65 24.06
N PHE A 233 6.64 -7.08 23.52
CA PHE A 233 5.63 -7.77 24.30
C PHE A 233 6.16 -9.05 24.94
N LYS A 234 6.80 -9.92 24.15
CA LYS A 234 7.38 -11.17 24.66
C LYS A 234 8.46 -10.91 25.73
N ILE A 235 9.30 -9.90 25.53
CA ILE A 235 10.34 -9.52 26.50
C ILE A 235 9.70 -9.00 27.80
N LEU A 236 8.74 -8.08 27.70
CA LEU A 236 8.09 -7.50 28.87
C LEU A 236 7.29 -8.56 29.63
N CYS A 237 6.56 -9.47 28.98
CA CYS A 237 5.89 -10.57 29.66
C CYS A 237 6.89 -11.50 30.37
N THR A 238 8.03 -11.81 29.73
CA THR A 238 9.07 -12.66 30.33
C THR A 238 9.72 -12.00 31.54
N VAL A 239 10.07 -10.71 31.44
CA VAL A 239 10.72 -9.95 32.52
C VAL A 239 9.74 -9.66 33.64
N LEU A 240 8.50 -9.27 33.35
CA LEU A 240 7.51 -8.96 34.36
C LEU A 240 6.95 -10.22 35.02
N GLY A 241 6.95 -11.36 34.32
CA GLY A 241 6.52 -12.66 34.84
C GLY A 241 7.36 -13.17 36.02
N THR A 242 8.57 -12.64 36.23
CA THR A 242 9.40 -12.99 37.41
C THR A 242 9.04 -12.21 38.67
N PHE A 243 8.12 -11.24 38.59
CA PHE A 243 7.73 -10.37 39.70
C PHE A 243 6.34 -10.71 40.23
N THR A 244 6.13 -10.43 41.52
CA THR A 244 4.81 -10.55 42.15
C THR A 244 3.84 -9.52 41.57
N THR A 245 2.53 -9.82 41.56
CA THR A 245 1.49 -8.91 41.03
C THR A 245 1.55 -7.46 41.55
N PRO A 246 1.81 -7.20 42.85
CA PRO A 246 1.95 -5.82 43.35
C PRO A 246 3.17 -5.09 42.78
N GLN A 247 4.27 -5.81 42.53
CA GLN A 247 5.48 -5.27 41.92
C GLN A 247 5.26 -5.01 40.42
N ARG A 248 4.58 -5.93 39.71
CA ARG A 248 4.18 -5.76 38.31
C ARG A 248 3.32 -4.50 38.13
N GLN A 249 2.34 -4.29 39.00
CA GLN A 249 1.48 -3.10 38.99
C GLN A 249 2.28 -1.79 39.08
N LYS A 250 3.18 -1.67 40.06
CA LYS A 250 3.97 -0.45 40.25
C LYS A 250 4.85 -0.14 39.04
N LEU A 251 5.48 -1.17 38.46
CA LEU A 251 6.31 -1.02 37.27
C LEU A 251 5.48 -0.65 36.04
N LEU A 252 4.34 -1.32 35.82
CA LEU A 252 3.46 -1.05 34.69
C LEU A 252 2.84 0.35 34.74
N LEU A 253 2.44 0.82 35.93
CA LEU A 253 1.98 2.21 36.11
C LEU A 253 3.07 3.21 35.71
N SER A 254 4.30 3.02 36.20
CA SER A 254 5.42 3.91 35.85
C SER A 254 5.75 3.91 34.36
N LEU A 255 5.61 2.75 33.70
CA LEU A 255 5.81 2.62 32.26
C LEU A 255 4.66 3.25 31.46
N CYS A 256 3.42 3.10 31.91
CA CYS A 256 2.25 3.75 31.28
C CYS A 256 2.36 5.27 31.36
N GLU A 257 2.74 5.83 32.51
CA GLU A 257 2.95 7.27 32.68
C GLU A 257 4.07 7.77 31.75
N ARG A 258 5.22 7.09 31.76
CA ARG A 258 6.39 7.47 30.97
C ARG A 258 6.13 7.43 29.46
N TRP A 259 5.33 6.46 28.99
CA TRP A 259 4.99 6.30 27.58
C TRP A 259 3.64 6.92 27.18
N ARG A 260 2.96 7.60 28.13
CA ARG A 260 1.63 8.19 27.96
C ARG A 260 0.62 7.20 27.37
N VAL A 261 0.59 5.99 27.92
CA VAL A 261 -0.31 4.92 27.51
C VAL A 261 -1.52 4.90 28.43
N THR A 262 -2.72 4.92 27.86
CA THR A 262 -3.96 4.79 28.62
C THR A 262 -4.12 3.36 29.13
N LEU A 263 -4.50 3.23 30.40
CA LEU A 263 -4.77 1.94 31.00
C LEU A 263 -6.06 1.32 30.42
N PRO A 264 -6.17 -0.02 30.40
CA PRO A 264 -7.41 -0.69 30.00
C PRO A 264 -8.58 -0.22 30.87
N HIS A 265 -9.71 0.13 30.26
CA HIS A 265 -10.92 0.44 31.01
C HIS A 265 -11.59 -0.86 31.48
N THR A 266 -11.42 -1.21 32.76
CA THR A 266 -12.11 -2.34 33.38
C THR A 266 -12.98 -1.87 34.54
N LYS A 267 -14.09 -2.57 34.77
CA LYS A 267 -14.98 -2.36 35.93
C LYS A 267 -14.41 -2.98 37.22
N LYS A 268 -13.29 -3.70 37.14
CA LYS A 268 -12.63 -4.37 38.28
C LYS A 268 -11.49 -3.52 38.85
N THR A 269 -11.44 -3.36 40.17
CA THR A 269 -10.41 -2.57 40.86
C THR A 269 -9.08 -3.31 41.07
N GLU A 270 -9.03 -4.60 40.72
CA GLU A 270 -7.90 -5.49 40.96
C GLU A 270 -7.08 -5.75 39.69
N TRP A 271 -5.75 -5.73 39.83
CA TRP A 271 -4.80 -6.06 38.77
C TRP A 271 -4.68 -7.59 38.64
N ASP A 272 -5.53 -8.20 37.83
CA ASP A 272 -5.40 -9.61 37.46
C ASP A 272 -4.33 -9.81 36.36
N GLU A 273 -3.99 -11.07 36.09
CA GLU A 273 -2.93 -11.43 35.13
C GLU A 273 -3.29 -10.98 33.71
N GLU A 274 -4.56 -11.06 33.35
CA GLU A 274 -5.11 -10.61 32.06
C GLU A 274 -5.00 -9.09 31.90
N TYR A 275 -5.31 -8.32 32.95
CA TYR A 275 -5.15 -6.86 32.95
C TYR A 275 -3.67 -6.44 32.83
N CYS A 276 -2.78 -7.16 33.51
CA CYS A 276 -1.33 -6.92 33.40
C CYS A 276 -0.84 -7.17 31.97
N GLU A 277 -1.23 -8.27 31.36
CA GLU A 277 -0.86 -8.62 30.00
C GLU A 277 -1.39 -7.60 28.99
N GLU A 278 -2.62 -7.12 29.18
CA GLU A 278 -3.27 -6.15 28.31
C GLU A 278 -2.64 -4.74 28.45
N ALA A 279 -2.15 -4.37 29.64
CA ALA A 279 -1.32 -3.18 29.83
C ALA A 279 0.05 -3.31 29.14
N VAL A 280 0.72 -4.47 29.27
CA VAL A 280 1.97 -4.78 28.55
C VAL A 280 1.76 -4.71 27.05
N ARG A 281 0.62 -5.19 26.54
CA ARG A 281 0.26 -5.16 25.12
C ARG A 281 0.18 -3.71 24.60
N ARG A 282 -0.49 -2.81 25.33
CA ARG A 282 -0.59 -1.39 24.96
C ARG A 282 0.76 -0.68 24.99
N ILE A 283 1.58 -0.92 26.02
CA ILE A 283 2.94 -0.38 26.11
C ILE A 283 3.76 -0.86 24.91
N SER A 284 3.73 -2.16 24.62
CA SER A 284 4.50 -2.78 23.54
C SER A 284 4.09 -2.25 22.17
N ALA A 285 2.79 -2.00 21.94
CA ALA A 285 2.30 -1.36 20.72
C ALA A 285 2.81 0.08 20.56
N LYS A 286 2.90 0.86 21.66
CA LYS A 286 3.42 2.24 21.62
C LYS A 286 4.94 2.25 21.41
N VAL A 287 5.68 1.43 22.15
CA VAL A 287 7.14 1.28 22.03
C VAL A 287 7.52 0.78 20.65
N GLY A 288 6.83 -0.25 20.14
CA GLY A 288 7.07 -0.80 18.81
C GLY A 288 6.94 0.27 17.72
N ARG A 289 5.86 1.07 17.74
CA ARG A 289 5.69 2.18 16.80
C ARG A 289 6.83 3.20 16.84
N VAL A 290 7.31 3.56 18.02
CA VAL A 290 8.43 4.52 18.16
C VAL A 290 9.74 3.92 17.64
N VAL A 291 10.03 2.66 17.98
CA VAL A 291 11.25 1.98 17.54
C VAL A 291 11.24 1.76 16.03
N ASP A 292 10.09 1.37 15.47
CA ASP A 292 9.96 1.19 14.02
C ASP A 292 10.08 2.54 13.28
N HIS A 293 9.63 3.65 13.89
CA HIS A 293 9.82 5.00 13.37
C HIS A 293 11.28 5.49 13.49
N SER A 294 11.97 5.21 14.60
CA SER A 294 13.38 5.57 14.78
C SER A 294 14.33 4.69 13.96
N GLY A 295 14.01 3.41 13.78
CA GLY A 295 14.72 2.50 12.88
C GLY A 295 14.62 2.94 11.43
N SER A 296 13.47 3.47 11.01
CA SER A 296 13.31 4.04 9.67
C SER A 296 14.18 5.29 9.43
N ASN A 297 14.48 6.08 10.48
CA ASN A 297 15.35 7.26 10.39
C ASN A 297 16.86 6.94 10.55
N ALA A 298 17.22 5.83 11.21
CA ALA A 298 18.62 5.45 11.44
C ALA A 298 19.17 4.42 10.44
N ASN A 299 18.31 3.66 9.75
CA ASN A 299 18.70 2.64 8.77
C ASN A 299 18.52 3.11 7.31
N GLY A 300 19.27 4.15 6.94
CA GLY A 300 19.75 4.30 5.56
C GLY A 300 20.80 3.23 5.21
N SER A 301 20.50 1.95 5.46
CA SER A 301 21.18 0.75 4.91
C SER A 301 20.65 -0.53 5.58
N SER A 302 20.08 -1.41 4.75
CA SER A 302 19.94 -2.86 4.93
C SER A 302 19.17 -3.39 6.15
N VAL A 303 17.86 -3.62 5.98
CA VAL A 303 17.24 -4.97 6.02
C VAL A 303 16.05 -4.95 5.05
N SER A 304 16.22 -5.61 3.92
CA SER A 304 15.21 -5.82 2.88
C SER A 304 14.17 -6.83 3.37
N SER A 305 13.03 -6.35 3.86
CA SER A 305 11.76 -7.06 3.63
C SER A 305 11.43 -6.84 2.16
N LEU A 306 11.21 -7.93 1.39
CA LEU A 306 10.95 -7.87 -0.04
C LEU A 306 9.87 -6.84 -0.34
N SER A 307 10.29 -5.66 -0.80
CA SER A 307 9.41 -4.53 -1.07
C SER A 307 8.67 -4.87 -2.35
N SER A 308 7.34 -4.88 -2.26
CA SER A 308 6.53 -4.91 -3.46
C SER A 308 6.63 -3.53 -4.09
N ALA A 309 7.16 -3.49 -5.31
CA ALA A 309 7.15 -2.34 -6.17
C ALA A 309 5.73 -1.81 -6.36
N SER A 310 5.57 -0.49 -6.32
CA SER A 310 4.27 0.19 -6.25
C SER A 310 4.18 1.26 -7.33
N VAL A 311 3.14 1.24 -8.16
CA VAL A 311 2.96 2.26 -9.20
C VAL A 311 1.57 2.86 -9.10
N ILE A 312 1.52 4.17 -8.93
CA ILE A 312 0.29 4.96 -8.82
C ILE A 312 0.14 5.73 -10.12
N ILE A 313 -0.96 5.50 -10.86
CA ILE A 313 -1.24 6.22 -12.09
C ILE A 313 -2.46 7.12 -11.91
N ILE A 314 -2.25 8.42 -12.13
CA ILE A 314 -3.30 9.44 -12.08
C ILE A 314 -3.57 9.87 -13.51
N SER A 315 -4.78 9.59 -14.00
CA SER A 315 -5.21 10.11 -15.30
C SER A 315 -6.09 11.35 -15.11
N ASN A 316 -5.82 12.40 -15.88
CA ASN A 316 -6.66 13.58 -15.92
C ASN A 316 -7.31 13.71 -17.30
N ARG A 317 -8.63 13.89 -17.35
CA ARG A 317 -9.32 14.25 -18.59
C ARG A 317 -9.53 15.75 -18.59
N LEU A 318 -8.80 16.47 -19.43
CA LEU A 318 -9.14 17.85 -19.77
C LEU A 318 -10.46 17.81 -20.54
N VAL A 319 -11.48 18.45 -20.00
CA VAL A 319 -12.68 18.79 -20.78
C VAL A 319 -12.26 19.97 -21.65
N GLU A 320 -11.99 19.70 -22.93
CA GLU A 320 -11.87 20.76 -23.93
C GLU A 320 -13.24 21.43 -24.04
N HIS A 321 -13.38 22.61 -23.43
CA HIS A 321 -14.43 23.53 -23.78
C HIS A 321 -14.08 24.08 -25.16
N GLU A 322 -14.80 23.65 -26.20
CA GLU A 322 -14.85 24.37 -27.47
C GLU A 322 -15.43 25.77 -27.20
N GLU A 323 -14.55 26.76 -27.10
CA GLU A 323 -14.92 28.17 -27.24
C GLU A 323 -15.33 28.42 -28.69
N LEU A 324 -16.64 28.40 -28.95
CA LEU A 324 -17.22 28.99 -30.15
C LEU A 324 -17.18 30.52 -30.02
N SER A 325 -16.10 31.08 -30.54
CA SER A 325 -15.86 32.49 -30.88
C SER A 325 -15.22 32.45 -32.27
N GLN A 326 -15.62 33.14 -33.34
CA GLN A 326 -16.47 34.30 -33.66
C GLN A 326 -16.79 34.13 -35.18
N ASP A 327 -17.81 34.75 -35.80
CA ASP A 327 -17.75 36.17 -36.16
C ASP A 327 -19.09 36.71 -36.68
N PRO A 328 -19.30 38.04 -36.61
CA PRO A 328 -20.41 38.77 -37.22
C PRO A 328 -20.05 39.27 -38.63
N ALA A 329 -20.98 39.12 -39.57
CA ALA A 329 -21.19 40.01 -40.72
C ALA A 329 -22.57 39.75 -41.32
#